data_AF-A0A167A3R2-F1
#
_entry.id   AF-A0A167A3R2-F1
#
_cell.length_a   1.000
_cell.length_b   1.000
_cell.length_c   1.000
_cell.angle_alpha   90.00
_cell.angle_beta   90.00
_cell.angle_gamma   90.00
#
_symmetry.space_group_name_H-M   'P 1'
#
loop_
_entity.id
_entity.type
_entity.pdbx_description
1 polymer ?
#
loop_
_entity_poly.entity_id
_entity_poly.type
_entity_poly.pdbx_seq_one_letter_code
_entity_poly.pdbx_strand_id
1 'polypeptide(L)'
;MMVAITLSLILTAGMIHIFTGSSQTYRLNEAASRVQENGRFAIDQLTWDLRQAGFRGGCRQQVNNLLDLEPNDADYLLFDLENAINGWNNTAGPAPADYQAGTDVLLIKHAARISGVTASGNTPAHANTINLTQSSTVPQGAIVFVTNASNCDIFQNRANLNASTLTRGAAGNPGNKNPGQNHFSDSYQDDMEIFLLRSHLYYIGTGSTGAPALMRVSHHEGLDQVQTEELVEGVRDMQITYGVDTNGNREINVFQTANQVTNWQRVLAIRVSLLLQSNRDFMVDAPMTVAFNGNNVTPGDRRFYQVFTTTVGIRNRLP
;
A
#
# COMPACT_ATOMS: atom_id res chain seq x y z
N MET A 1 -65.40 -19.18 20.42
CA MET A 1 -64.19 -19.99 20.18
C MET A 1 -63.42 -19.54 18.94
N MET A 2 -64.01 -19.49 17.73
CA MET A 2 -63.29 -19.06 16.52
C MET A 2 -62.85 -17.58 16.51
N VAL A 3 -63.63 -16.68 17.12
CA VAL A 3 -63.31 -15.24 17.20
C VAL A 3 -62.05 -14.97 18.05
N ALA A 4 -61.85 -15.73 19.12
CA ALA A 4 -60.67 -15.56 19.97
C ALA A 4 -59.38 -16.04 19.28
N ILE A 5 -59.46 -17.16 18.54
CA ILE A 5 -58.31 -17.72 17.80
C ILE A 5 -57.90 -16.77 16.66
N THR A 6 -58.86 -16.20 15.95
CA THR A 6 -58.60 -15.24 14.86
C THR A 6 -57.98 -13.94 15.38
N LEU A 7 -58.46 -13.40 16.50
CA LEU A 7 -57.85 -12.23 17.15
C LEU A 7 -56.42 -12.51 17.63
N SER A 8 -56.17 -13.67 18.25
CA SER A 8 -54.83 -14.07 18.66
C SER A 8 -53.88 -14.24 17.47
N LEU A 9 -54.35 -14.79 16.35
CA LEU A 9 -53.56 -14.94 15.12
C LEU A 9 -53.17 -13.58 14.53
N ILE A 10 -54.09 -12.61 14.51
CA ILE A 10 -53.82 -11.26 14.01
C ILE A 10 -52.79 -10.55 14.89
N LEU A 11 -52.94 -10.66 16.22
CA LEU A 11 -52.00 -10.06 17.18
C LEU A 11 -50.60 -10.66 17.06
N THR A 12 -50.49 -12.00 16.97
CA THR A 12 -49.18 -12.64 16.82
C THR A 12 -48.55 -12.34 15.46
N ALA A 13 -49.32 -12.30 14.38
CA ALA A 13 -48.82 -11.89 13.06
C ALA A 13 -48.30 -10.44 13.07
N GLY A 14 -49.01 -9.52 13.72
CA GLY A 14 -48.56 -8.15 13.91
C GLY A 14 -47.25 -8.05 14.72
N MET A 15 -47.14 -8.80 15.81
CA MET A 15 -45.92 -8.85 16.62
C MET A 15 -44.72 -9.41 15.86
N ILE A 16 -44.92 -10.50 15.08
CA ILE A 16 -43.87 -11.07 14.23
C ILE A 16 -43.38 -10.02 13.23
N HIS A 17 -44.30 -9.27 12.59
CA HIS A 17 -43.92 -8.27 11.60
C HIS A 17 -43.08 -7.13 12.20
N ILE A 18 -43.44 -6.65 13.40
CA ILE A 18 -42.66 -5.62 14.11
C ILE A 18 -41.28 -6.18 14.51
N PHE A 19 -41.24 -7.41 15.02
CA PHE A 19 -40.00 -8.04 15.45
C PHE A 19 -39.02 -8.27 14.28
N THR A 20 -39.52 -8.70 13.11
CA THR A 20 -38.69 -8.90 11.92
C THR A 20 -38.17 -7.57 11.37
N GLY A 21 -39.01 -6.53 11.30
CA GLY A 21 -38.58 -5.19 10.89
C GLY A 21 -37.53 -4.59 11.84
N SER A 22 -37.72 -4.74 13.15
CA SER A 22 -36.75 -4.28 14.17
C SER A 22 -35.43 -5.03 14.08
N SER A 23 -35.47 -6.37 13.92
CA SER A 23 -34.27 -7.20 13.77
C SER A 23 -33.50 -6.86 12.48
N GLN A 24 -34.20 -6.62 11.37
CA GLN A 24 -33.59 -6.21 10.11
C GLN A 24 -32.90 -4.84 10.26
N THR A 25 -33.56 -3.89 10.91
CA THR A 25 -33.01 -2.56 11.17
C THR A 25 -31.75 -2.64 12.04
N TYR A 26 -31.75 -3.48 13.08
CA TYR A 26 -30.59 -3.69 13.92
C TYR A 26 -29.39 -4.24 13.14
N ARG A 27 -29.62 -5.26 12.29
CA ARG A 27 -28.58 -5.85 11.44
C ARG A 27 -28.03 -4.86 10.44
N LEU A 28 -28.89 -4.04 9.82
CA LEU A 28 -28.47 -2.99 8.89
C LEU A 28 -27.61 -1.94 9.61
N ASN A 29 -27.99 -1.50 10.80
CA ASN A 29 -27.22 -0.54 11.59
C ASN A 29 -25.84 -1.10 11.98
N GLU A 30 -25.77 -2.38 12.38
CA GLU A 30 -24.48 -3.04 12.67
C GLU A 30 -23.62 -3.15 11.40
N ALA A 31 -24.19 -3.59 10.29
CA ALA A 31 -23.50 -3.72 9.02
C ALA A 31 -22.97 -2.37 8.51
N ALA A 32 -23.78 -1.32 8.57
CA ALA A 32 -23.39 0.03 8.19
C ALA A 32 -22.26 0.57 9.10
N SER A 33 -22.32 0.28 10.40
CA SER A 33 -21.26 0.68 11.34
C SER A 33 -19.93 0.00 11.02
N ARG A 34 -19.94 -1.32 10.75
CA ARG A 34 -18.73 -2.06 10.34
C ARG A 34 -18.17 -1.56 9.01
N VAL A 35 -19.02 -1.30 8.02
CA VAL A 35 -18.61 -0.73 6.74
C VAL A 35 -17.95 0.65 6.93
N GLN A 36 -18.47 1.48 7.83
CA GLN A 36 -17.88 2.77 8.14
C GLN A 36 -16.54 2.68 8.87
N GLU A 37 -16.43 1.78 9.84
CA GLU A 37 -15.18 1.52 10.56
C GLU A 37 -14.09 1.01 9.60
N ASN A 38 -14.40 -0.02 8.83
CA ASN A 38 -13.51 -0.60 7.80
C ASN A 38 -13.11 0.45 6.76
N GLY A 39 -14.06 1.26 6.29
CA GLY A 39 -13.81 2.30 5.29
C GLY A 39 -12.87 3.37 5.80
N ARG A 40 -13.05 3.82 7.05
CA ARG A 40 -12.14 4.80 7.69
C ARG A 40 -10.74 4.22 7.87
N PHE A 41 -10.65 3.00 8.40
CA PHE A 41 -9.35 2.34 8.60
C PHE A 41 -8.60 2.14 7.27
N ALA A 42 -9.28 1.70 6.21
CA ALA A 42 -8.69 1.55 4.88
C ALA A 42 -8.08 2.86 4.36
N ILE A 43 -8.85 3.96 4.45
CA ILE A 43 -8.41 5.29 4.01
C ILE A 43 -7.25 5.80 4.86
N ASP A 44 -7.28 5.58 6.17
CA ASP A 44 -6.21 6.01 7.08
C ASP A 44 -4.89 5.27 6.79
N GLN A 45 -4.95 3.95 6.58
CA GLN A 45 -3.77 3.14 6.25
C GLN A 45 -3.16 3.55 4.90
N LEU A 46 -3.96 3.70 3.86
CA LEU A 46 -3.51 4.18 2.55
C LEU A 46 -2.92 5.60 2.65
N THR A 47 -3.58 6.48 3.38
CA THR A 47 -3.13 7.88 3.56
C THR A 47 -1.80 7.95 4.29
N TRP A 48 -1.56 7.08 5.28
CA TRP A 48 -0.30 7.04 6.02
C TRP A 48 0.88 6.73 5.09
N ASP A 49 0.80 5.68 4.29
CA ASP A 49 1.85 5.33 3.31
C ASP A 49 2.01 6.40 2.23
N LEU A 50 0.90 6.90 1.69
CA LEU A 50 0.92 7.95 0.65
C LEU A 50 1.60 9.24 1.09
N ARG A 51 1.46 9.62 2.37
CA ARG A 51 2.14 10.79 2.92
C ARG A 51 3.64 10.60 3.05
N GLN A 52 4.12 9.36 3.14
CA GLN A 52 5.54 9.02 3.22
C GLN A 52 6.16 8.72 1.86
N ALA A 53 5.35 8.50 0.82
CA ALA A 53 5.79 8.16 -0.53
C ALA A 53 6.94 9.05 -1.01
N GLY A 54 8.02 8.41 -1.47
CA GLY A 54 9.21 9.08 -2.01
C GLY A 54 10.13 9.72 -0.96
N PHE A 55 9.90 9.50 0.34
CA PHE A 55 10.86 9.94 1.36
C PHE A 55 12.19 9.21 1.19
N ARG A 56 13.30 9.95 1.24
CA ARG A 56 14.67 9.46 0.99
C ARG A 56 15.72 10.13 1.87
N GLY A 57 15.39 10.41 3.14
CA GLY A 57 16.33 10.92 4.15
C GLY A 57 17.04 12.23 3.80
N GLY A 58 16.44 13.05 2.92
CA GLY A 58 17.06 14.31 2.47
C GLY A 58 17.97 14.18 1.23
N CYS A 59 18.23 12.97 0.73
CA CYS A 59 18.97 12.78 -0.52
C CYS A 59 18.31 13.54 -1.67
N ARG A 60 19.10 14.31 -2.42
CA ARG A 60 18.61 15.07 -3.59
C ARG A 60 19.18 14.57 -4.91
N GLN A 61 20.24 13.76 -4.86
CA GLN A 61 20.82 13.11 -6.03
C GLN A 61 20.01 11.86 -6.39
N GLN A 62 20.33 11.31 -7.56
CA GLN A 62 19.79 10.02 -7.99
C GLN A 62 20.24 8.93 -7.02
N VAL A 63 19.30 8.08 -6.59
CA VAL A 63 19.60 6.94 -5.72
C VAL A 63 20.50 5.95 -6.47
N ASN A 64 21.66 5.63 -5.90
CA ASN A 64 22.53 4.59 -6.44
C ASN A 64 21.99 3.20 -6.05
N ASN A 65 21.41 2.50 -7.01
CA ASN A 65 20.83 1.18 -6.80
C ASN A 65 21.88 0.07 -6.96
N LEU A 66 22.27 -0.51 -5.83
CA LEU A 66 23.29 -1.56 -5.73
C LEU A 66 22.67 -2.96 -5.56
N LEU A 67 21.35 -3.10 -5.70
CA LEU A 67 20.69 -4.40 -5.81
C LEU A 67 21.06 -5.06 -7.14
N ASP A 68 21.15 -6.39 -7.17
CA ASP A 68 21.41 -7.17 -8.39
C ASP A 68 20.12 -7.30 -9.22
N LEU A 69 19.64 -6.15 -9.69
CA LEU A 69 18.52 -6.00 -10.62
C LEU A 69 18.93 -5.05 -11.72
N GLU A 70 18.58 -5.41 -12.94
CA GLU A 70 18.71 -4.54 -14.10
C GLU A 70 17.45 -3.69 -14.27
N PRO A 71 17.56 -2.45 -14.81
CA PRO A 71 16.40 -1.54 -14.92
C PRO A 71 15.21 -2.07 -15.74
N ASN A 72 15.43 -3.09 -16.58
CA ASN A 72 14.41 -3.76 -17.38
C ASN A 72 13.78 -4.98 -16.69
N ASP A 73 14.28 -5.39 -15.52
CA ASP A 73 13.68 -6.47 -14.74
C ASP A 73 12.35 -6.01 -14.15
N ALA A 74 11.35 -6.90 -14.18
CA ALA A 74 10.02 -6.60 -13.66
C ALA A 74 10.05 -6.20 -12.18
N ASP A 75 10.97 -6.79 -11.39
CA ASP A 75 11.09 -6.55 -9.96
C ASP A 75 11.86 -5.27 -9.62
N TYR A 76 12.59 -4.66 -10.57
CA TYR A 76 13.33 -3.41 -10.35
C TYR A 76 12.41 -2.31 -9.82
N LEU A 77 11.19 -2.24 -10.37
CA LEU A 77 10.19 -1.25 -9.98
C LEU A 77 9.78 -1.32 -8.51
N LEU A 78 9.98 -2.47 -7.84
CA LEU A 78 9.64 -2.67 -6.43
C LEU A 78 10.61 -1.93 -5.50
N PHE A 79 11.82 -1.63 -5.96
CA PHE A 79 12.87 -1.01 -5.16
C PHE A 79 13.34 0.34 -5.72
N ASP A 80 12.72 0.82 -6.80
CA ASP A 80 13.01 2.12 -7.40
C ASP A 80 12.38 3.29 -6.60
N LEU A 81 13.21 4.05 -5.89
CA LEU A 81 12.78 5.25 -5.16
C LEU A 81 12.63 6.49 -6.04
N GLU A 82 13.15 6.50 -7.27
CA GLU A 82 12.95 7.62 -8.20
C GLU A 82 11.49 7.65 -8.66
N ASN A 83 10.95 6.48 -9.01
CA ASN A 83 9.53 6.29 -9.26
C ASN A 83 8.83 5.73 -8.03
N ALA A 84 8.85 6.49 -6.94
CA ALA A 84 8.28 6.09 -5.65
C ALA A 84 6.79 5.67 -5.68
N ILE A 85 6.05 6.04 -6.73
CA ILE A 85 4.64 5.69 -6.92
C ILE A 85 4.47 5.13 -8.32
N ASN A 86 3.76 4.01 -8.41
CA ASN A 86 3.27 3.46 -9.67
C ASN A 86 1.85 2.93 -9.46
N GLY A 87 1.11 2.77 -10.54
CA GLY A 87 -0.18 2.13 -10.48
C GLY A 87 -0.57 1.48 -11.80
N TRP A 88 -1.63 0.69 -11.72
CA TRP A 88 -2.20 -0.05 -12.83
C TRP A 88 -3.70 0.10 -12.79
N ASN A 89 -4.27 0.52 -13.93
CA ASN A 89 -5.69 0.80 -14.04
C ASN A 89 -6.42 -0.42 -14.57
N ASN A 90 -7.27 -1.05 -13.76
CA ASN A 90 -8.03 -2.26 -14.11
C ASN A 90 -7.19 -3.47 -14.58
N THR A 91 -5.90 -3.50 -14.27
CA THR A 91 -4.97 -4.59 -14.64
C THR A 91 -4.13 -4.99 -13.44
N ALA A 92 -3.75 -6.27 -13.35
CA ALA A 92 -3.08 -6.83 -12.18
C ALA A 92 -1.71 -6.19 -11.86
N GLY A 93 -0.98 -5.71 -12.87
CA GLY A 93 0.39 -5.25 -12.64
C GLY A 93 1.23 -6.35 -11.94
N PRO A 94 1.97 -6.02 -10.86
CA PRO A 94 2.72 -7.00 -10.07
C PRO A 94 1.89 -7.63 -8.94
N ALA A 95 0.57 -7.46 -8.92
CA ALA A 95 -0.28 -8.06 -7.88
C ALA A 95 -0.27 -9.60 -7.95
N PRO A 96 -0.42 -10.29 -6.81
CA PRO A 96 -0.53 -11.74 -6.79
C PRO A 96 -1.77 -12.27 -7.54
N ALA A 97 -1.82 -13.59 -7.72
CA ALA A 97 -2.83 -14.25 -8.53
C ALA A 97 -4.28 -14.12 -8.01
N ASP A 98 -4.48 -13.77 -6.74
CA ASP A 98 -5.80 -13.55 -6.14
C ASP A 98 -6.39 -12.17 -6.43
N TYR A 99 -5.71 -11.35 -7.24
CA TYR A 99 -6.17 -10.04 -7.70
C TYR A 99 -7.55 -10.10 -8.37
N GLN A 100 -8.41 -9.16 -7.97
CA GLN A 100 -9.74 -8.98 -8.52
C GLN A 100 -9.71 -8.14 -9.80
N ALA A 101 -10.03 -8.76 -10.94
CA ALA A 101 -10.05 -8.09 -12.24
C ALA A 101 -10.99 -6.87 -12.27
N GLY A 102 -10.55 -5.81 -12.96
CA GLY A 102 -11.30 -4.56 -13.06
C GLY A 102 -11.13 -3.61 -11.87
N THR A 103 -10.18 -3.88 -10.97
CA THR A 103 -9.81 -2.99 -9.85
C THR A 103 -8.41 -2.42 -10.08
N ASP A 104 -8.08 -1.31 -9.42
CA ASP A 104 -6.76 -0.70 -9.54
C ASP A 104 -5.74 -1.30 -8.57
N VAL A 105 -4.47 -1.19 -8.96
CA VAL A 105 -3.32 -1.57 -8.13
C VAL A 105 -2.42 -0.36 -7.93
N LEU A 106 -1.91 -0.20 -6.70
CA LEU A 106 -1.07 0.93 -6.31
C LEU A 106 0.20 0.44 -5.62
N LEU A 107 1.36 0.84 -6.14
CA LEU A 107 2.65 0.60 -5.51
C LEU A 107 3.18 1.90 -4.91
N ILE A 108 3.55 1.85 -3.63
CA ILE A 108 4.13 2.97 -2.88
C ILE A 108 5.48 2.54 -2.31
N LYS A 109 6.50 3.37 -2.52
CA LYS A 109 7.85 3.16 -1.99
C LYS A 109 8.34 4.37 -1.22
N HIS A 110 9.03 4.13 -0.12
CA HIS A 110 9.68 5.17 0.68
C HIS A 110 10.72 4.57 1.62
N ALA A 111 11.69 5.38 2.05
CA ALA A 111 12.70 5.04 3.04
C ALA A 111 12.48 5.82 4.35
N ALA A 112 11.23 5.93 4.82
CA ALA A 112 10.91 6.74 6.01
C ALA A 112 11.10 6.01 7.35
N ARG A 113 11.35 4.69 7.32
CA ARG A 113 11.56 3.91 8.54
C ARG A 113 13.03 3.98 8.91
N ILE A 114 13.36 4.66 10.02
CA ILE A 114 14.70 4.61 10.58
C ILE A 114 15.03 3.18 11.01
N SER A 115 16.26 2.75 10.76
CA SER A 115 16.73 1.40 11.14
C SER A 115 16.97 1.27 12.65
N GLY A 116 17.26 2.38 13.33
CA GLY A 116 17.64 2.40 14.75
C GLY A 116 19.10 2.07 15.02
N VAL A 117 19.90 1.82 13.98
CA VAL A 117 21.35 1.57 14.11
C VAL A 117 22.17 2.81 13.79
N THR A 118 23.40 2.84 14.33
CA THR A 118 24.37 3.91 14.09
C THR A 118 25.65 3.31 13.51
N ALA A 119 26.16 3.93 12.45
CA ALA A 119 27.44 3.59 11.86
C ALA A 119 28.58 3.86 12.85
N SER A 120 29.63 3.04 12.81
CA SER A 120 30.87 3.36 13.53
C SER A 120 31.78 4.34 12.77
N GLY A 121 31.37 4.79 11.58
CA GLY A 121 32.14 5.64 10.68
C GLY A 121 33.16 4.89 9.82
N ASN A 122 33.86 5.64 8.96
CA ASN A 122 34.89 5.16 8.04
C ASN A 122 34.45 3.99 7.15
N THR A 123 33.40 4.20 6.34
CA THR A 123 32.98 3.27 5.28
C THR A 123 33.46 3.82 3.93
N PRO A 124 34.62 3.37 3.41
CA PRO A 124 35.06 3.75 2.07
C PRO A 124 34.04 3.35 1.00
N ALA A 125 34.02 4.08 -0.12
CA ALA A 125 33.08 3.80 -1.20
C ALA A 125 33.12 2.35 -1.72
N HIS A 126 34.30 1.73 -1.76
CA HIS A 126 34.49 0.34 -2.20
C HIS A 126 34.25 -0.71 -1.10
N ALA A 127 33.76 -0.31 0.07
CA ALA A 127 33.52 -1.23 1.18
C ALA A 127 32.36 -2.19 0.87
N ASN A 128 32.52 -3.45 1.28
CA ASN A 128 31.45 -4.45 1.26
C ASN A 128 30.57 -4.40 2.52
N THR A 129 31.02 -3.68 3.55
CA THR A 129 30.37 -3.66 4.86
C THR A 129 30.31 -2.26 5.41
N ILE A 130 29.22 -1.98 6.11
CA ILE A 130 29.07 -0.83 6.99
C ILE A 130 29.24 -1.34 8.41
N ASN A 131 30.25 -0.86 9.11
CA ASN A 131 30.44 -1.20 10.52
C ASN A 131 29.48 -0.39 11.39
N LEU A 132 28.93 -1.03 12.43
CA LEU A 132 27.97 -0.44 13.36
C LEU A 132 28.57 -0.37 14.77
N THR A 133 28.10 0.57 15.57
CA THR A 133 28.52 0.71 16.98
C THR A 133 27.95 -0.40 17.87
N GLN A 134 26.86 -1.05 17.43
CA GLN A 134 26.15 -2.11 18.13
C GLN A 134 25.67 -3.18 17.15
N SER A 135 25.00 -4.22 17.66
CA SER A 135 24.29 -5.21 16.85
C SER A 135 23.31 -4.56 15.88
N SER A 136 23.21 -5.07 14.65
CA SER A 136 22.40 -4.47 13.61
C SER A 136 20.91 -4.50 13.94
N THR A 137 20.37 -5.60 14.47
CA THR A 137 18.91 -5.81 14.63
C THR A 137 18.09 -5.63 13.34
N VAL A 138 18.78 -5.45 12.21
CA VAL A 138 18.21 -5.35 10.87
C VAL A 138 18.18 -6.77 10.30
N PRO A 139 17.00 -7.29 9.91
CA PRO A 139 16.88 -8.64 9.37
C PRO A 139 17.82 -8.87 8.18
N GLN A 140 18.29 -10.10 8.04
CA GLN A 140 18.96 -10.52 6.82
C GLN A 140 17.93 -10.51 5.69
N GLY A 141 18.27 -9.91 4.55
CA GLY A 141 17.36 -9.70 3.42
C GLY A 141 16.74 -8.31 3.40
N ALA A 142 16.76 -7.55 4.50
CA ALA A 142 16.20 -6.20 4.55
C ALA A 142 16.83 -5.28 3.50
N ILE A 143 16.00 -4.52 2.79
CA ILE A 143 16.48 -3.49 1.86
C ILE A 143 16.79 -2.22 2.66
N VAL A 144 18.08 -1.88 2.67
CA VAL A 144 18.64 -0.77 3.42
C VAL A 144 18.86 0.40 2.48
N PHE A 145 18.45 1.58 2.93
CA PHE A 145 18.73 2.85 2.29
C PHE A 145 19.66 3.66 3.18
N VAL A 146 20.83 4.03 2.69
CA VAL A 146 21.77 4.89 3.41
C VAL A 146 21.90 6.22 2.71
N THR A 147 22.09 7.29 3.48
CA THR A 147 22.26 8.63 2.92
C THR A 147 23.09 9.51 3.83
N ASN A 148 23.72 10.52 3.23
CA ASN A 148 24.28 11.68 3.92
C ASN A 148 23.66 12.96 3.31
N ALA A 149 24.25 14.12 3.56
CA ALA A 149 23.73 15.40 3.05
C ALA A 149 23.64 15.49 1.51
N SER A 150 24.35 14.64 0.76
CA SER A 150 24.47 14.73 -0.70
C SER A 150 24.08 13.45 -1.44
N ASN A 151 24.52 12.30 -0.94
CA ASN A 151 24.53 11.03 -1.65
C ASN A 151 23.63 10.00 -0.95
N CYS A 152 23.20 9.00 -1.71
CA CYS A 152 22.42 7.90 -1.17
C CYS A 152 22.57 6.62 -1.98
N ASP A 153 22.51 5.50 -1.27
CA ASP A 153 22.65 4.16 -1.81
C ASP A 153 21.56 3.24 -1.25
N ILE A 154 21.12 2.31 -2.07
CA ILE A 154 20.22 1.23 -1.66
C ILE A 154 20.87 -0.13 -1.92
N PHE A 155 20.75 -1.04 -0.95
CA PHE A 155 21.32 -2.39 -1.03
C PHE A 155 20.57 -3.36 -0.12
N GLN A 156 20.74 -4.67 -0.33
CA GLN A 156 20.15 -5.71 0.50
C GLN A 156 21.13 -6.12 1.61
N ASN A 157 20.71 -6.01 2.87
CA ASN A 157 21.52 -6.47 3.99
C ASN A 157 21.68 -7.99 3.97
N ARG A 158 22.92 -8.47 4.03
CA ARG A 158 23.26 -9.89 4.10
C ARG A 158 23.87 -10.33 5.42
N ALA A 159 24.08 -9.41 6.35
CA ALA A 159 24.56 -9.72 7.67
C ALA A 159 23.47 -10.41 8.50
N ASN A 160 23.88 -11.23 9.47
CA ASN A 160 22.96 -11.78 10.46
C ASN A 160 22.41 -10.67 11.37
N LEU A 161 21.25 -10.92 11.97
CA LEU A 161 20.54 -9.96 12.84
C LEU A 161 21.40 -9.45 14.01
N ASN A 162 22.31 -10.29 14.52
CA ASN A 162 23.18 -10.00 15.65
C ASN A 162 24.58 -9.48 15.26
N ALA A 163 24.85 -9.28 13.97
CA ALA A 163 26.14 -8.79 13.50
C ALA A 163 26.32 -7.30 13.83
N SER A 164 27.54 -6.87 14.15
CA SER A 164 27.89 -5.45 14.28
C SER A 164 28.20 -4.78 12.93
N THR A 165 27.60 -5.30 11.85
CA THR A 165 27.79 -4.80 10.49
C THR A 165 26.49 -4.94 9.70
N LEU A 166 26.33 -4.10 8.67
CA LEU A 166 25.49 -4.39 7.51
C LEU A 166 26.41 -4.80 6.36
N THR A 167 26.03 -5.81 5.58
CA THR A 167 26.89 -6.32 4.51
C THR A 167 26.13 -6.41 3.19
N ARG A 168 26.81 -6.15 2.08
CA ARG A 168 26.26 -6.25 0.73
C ARG A 168 26.83 -7.44 -0.04
N GLY A 169 26.72 -8.62 0.57
CA GLY A 169 27.09 -9.88 -0.08
C GLY A 169 26.25 -10.14 -1.33
N ALA A 170 26.83 -10.83 -2.32
CA ALA A 170 26.19 -11.10 -3.61
C ALA A 170 24.97 -12.03 -3.52
N ALA A 171 24.95 -12.96 -2.56
CA ALA A 171 23.82 -13.88 -2.40
C ALA A 171 22.52 -13.14 -2.06
N GLY A 172 21.37 -13.67 -2.49
CA GLY A 172 20.02 -13.20 -2.15
C GLY A 172 19.14 -12.97 -3.35
N ASN A 173 17.89 -12.63 -3.08
CA ASN A 173 16.95 -12.17 -4.08
C ASN A 173 16.41 -10.79 -3.66
N PRO A 174 16.74 -9.71 -4.37
CA PRO A 174 17.58 -9.71 -5.57
C PRO A 174 19.08 -9.93 -5.31
N GLY A 175 19.56 -9.78 -4.07
CA GLY A 175 20.99 -9.76 -3.78
C GLY A 175 21.62 -8.40 -4.07
N ASN A 176 22.94 -8.36 -4.22
CA ASN A 176 23.69 -7.13 -4.45
C ASN A 176 24.66 -7.28 -5.61
N LYS A 177 24.81 -6.20 -6.38
CA LYS A 177 25.86 -6.07 -7.38
C LYS A 177 27.24 -6.22 -6.71
N ASN A 178 28.21 -6.74 -7.47
CA ASN A 178 29.56 -6.98 -6.95
C ASN A 178 30.18 -5.69 -6.37
N PRO A 179 30.47 -5.64 -5.05
CA PRO A 179 31.00 -4.45 -4.38
C PRO A 179 32.36 -3.99 -4.90
N GLY A 180 33.15 -4.89 -5.51
CA GLY A 180 34.44 -4.53 -6.10
C GLY A 180 34.31 -3.68 -7.37
N GLN A 181 33.17 -3.75 -8.05
CA GLN A 181 32.89 -3.06 -9.32
C GLN A 181 31.82 -1.98 -9.17
N ASN A 182 30.94 -2.12 -8.18
CA ASN A 182 29.82 -1.23 -7.91
C ASN A 182 29.97 -0.68 -6.51
N HIS A 183 30.53 0.53 -6.43
CA HIS A 183 30.86 1.18 -5.16
C HIS A 183 29.64 1.91 -4.61
N PHE A 184 29.64 2.18 -3.30
CA PHE A 184 28.79 3.23 -2.76
C PHE A 184 29.02 4.54 -3.51
N SER A 185 27.99 5.37 -3.59
CA SER A 185 28.04 6.69 -4.21
C SER A 185 28.95 7.67 -3.47
N ASP A 186 29.28 7.37 -2.20
CA ASP A 186 30.19 8.17 -1.37
C ASP A 186 30.94 7.30 -0.34
N SER A 187 31.96 7.88 0.27
CA SER A 187 32.58 7.31 1.48
C SER A 187 31.85 7.84 2.72
N TYR A 188 31.01 7.00 3.31
CA TYR A 188 30.19 7.37 4.46
C TYR A 188 30.98 7.40 5.77
N GLN A 189 30.70 8.41 6.61
CA GLN A 189 31.25 8.53 7.95
C GLN A 189 30.17 8.23 8.99
N ASP A 190 30.35 8.72 10.22
CA ASP A 190 29.45 8.54 11.35
C ASP A 190 28.17 9.41 11.26
N ASP A 191 28.15 10.39 10.36
CA ASP A 191 27.02 11.29 10.10
C ASP A 191 25.95 10.71 9.15
N MET A 192 26.20 9.54 8.57
CA MET A 192 25.24 8.92 7.67
C MET A 192 23.99 8.43 8.41
N GLU A 193 22.84 8.53 7.75
CA GLU A 193 21.58 7.98 8.24
C GLU A 193 21.26 6.66 7.54
N ILE A 194 20.80 5.69 8.34
CA ILE A 194 20.42 4.36 7.85
C ILE A 194 18.91 4.20 8.00
N PHE A 195 18.22 4.09 6.88
CA PHE A 195 16.79 3.82 6.77
C PHE A 195 16.54 2.42 6.18
N LEU A 196 15.30 1.96 6.31
CA LEU A 196 14.80 0.74 5.71
C LEU A 196 13.78 1.11 4.64
N LEU A 197 13.99 0.59 3.43
CA LEU A 197 13.04 0.76 2.35
C LEU A 197 11.75 -0.02 2.68
N ARG A 198 10.62 0.64 2.49
CA ARG A 198 9.30 0.02 2.42
C ARG A 198 8.79 0.12 1.00
N SER A 199 8.27 -0.99 0.51
CA SER A 199 7.63 -1.12 -0.79
C SER A 199 6.32 -1.86 -0.56
N HIS A 200 5.20 -1.13 -0.62
CA HIS A 200 3.86 -1.64 -0.36
C HIS A 200 3.03 -1.60 -1.63
N LEU A 201 2.54 -2.76 -2.05
CA LEU A 201 1.59 -2.92 -3.14
C LEU A 201 0.20 -3.13 -2.57
N TYR A 202 -0.72 -2.22 -2.89
CA TYR A 202 -2.13 -2.31 -2.53
C TYR A 202 -2.95 -2.78 -3.73
N TYR A 203 -3.83 -3.75 -3.51
CA TYR A 203 -4.73 -4.28 -4.53
C TYR A 203 -6.00 -4.82 -3.88
N ILE A 204 -7.05 -5.03 -4.68
CA ILE A 204 -8.22 -5.80 -4.22
C ILE A 204 -7.99 -7.27 -4.54
N GLY A 205 -8.03 -8.11 -3.51
CA GLY A 205 -7.83 -9.55 -3.61
C GLY A 205 -8.95 -10.32 -2.93
N THR A 206 -8.70 -11.61 -2.71
CA THR A 206 -9.64 -12.49 -2.00
C THR A 206 -9.25 -12.58 -0.53
N GLY A 207 -10.09 -12.03 0.35
CA GLY A 207 -9.89 -12.08 1.80
C GLY A 207 -10.06 -13.50 2.36
N SER A 208 -9.69 -13.65 3.63
CA SER A 208 -9.74 -14.91 4.40
C SER A 208 -11.14 -15.55 4.48
N THR A 209 -12.21 -14.77 4.32
CA THR A 209 -13.60 -15.23 4.30
C THR A 209 -14.12 -15.56 2.89
N GLY A 210 -13.28 -15.37 1.86
CA GLY A 210 -13.65 -15.47 0.45
C GLY A 210 -14.34 -14.21 -0.11
N ALA A 211 -14.57 -13.18 0.71
CA ALA A 211 -15.06 -11.89 0.24
C ALA A 211 -13.92 -11.04 -0.34
N PRO A 212 -14.22 -10.09 -1.25
CA PRO A 212 -13.23 -9.10 -1.68
C PRO A 212 -12.66 -8.32 -0.50
N ALA A 213 -11.35 -8.09 -0.50
CA ALA A 213 -10.66 -7.35 0.54
C ALA A 213 -9.55 -6.45 -0.02
N LEU A 214 -9.26 -5.37 0.70
CA LEU A 214 -8.05 -4.58 0.46
C LEU A 214 -6.85 -5.34 1.01
N MET A 215 -5.97 -5.74 0.12
CA MET A 215 -4.77 -6.50 0.40
C MET A 215 -3.54 -5.61 0.29
N ARG A 216 -2.49 -5.96 1.05
CA ARG A 216 -1.17 -5.32 0.95
C ARG A 216 -0.08 -6.37 0.83
N VAL A 217 0.78 -6.23 -0.18
CA VAL A 217 2.03 -6.96 -0.29
C VAL A 217 3.19 -6.06 0.10
N SER A 218 4.09 -6.53 0.97
CA SER A 218 5.27 -5.79 1.42
C SER A 218 6.57 -6.46 0.97
N HIS A 219 7.39 -5.73 0.21
CA HIS A 219 8.72 -6.15 -0.26
C HIS A 219 9.81 -5.35 0.48
N HIS A 220 10.02 -5.64 1.76
CA HIS A 220 11.03 -4.94 2.57
C HIS A 220 12.24 -5.80 2.91
N GLU A 221 12.14 -7.11 2.72
CA GLU A 221 13.21 -8.10 2.92
C GLU A 221 13.62 -8.77 1.60
N GLY A 222 13.63 -7.98 0.52
CA GLY A 222 13.88 -8.44 -0.83
C GLY A 222 12.67 -9.18 -1.42
N LEU A 223 12.96 -10.16 -2.27
CA LEU A 223 11.97 -10.93 -3.04
C LEU A 223 11.72 -12.32 -2.47
N ASP A 224 12.55 -12.79 -1.54
CA ASP A 224 12.41 -14.12 -0.91
C ASP A 224 11.40 -14.13 0.25
N GLN A 225 11.14 -12.97 0.87
CA GLN A 225 10.27 -12.81 2.04
C GLN A 225 9.15 -11.82 1.72
N VAL A 226 8.25 -12.23 0.82
CA VAL A 226 7.07 -11.46 0.45
C VAL A 226 5.98 -11.66 1.51
N GLN A 227 5.56 -10.59 2.16
CA GLN A 227 4.49 -10.61 3.16
C GLN A 227 3.20 -10.06 2.55
N THR A 228 2.19 -10.92 2.44
CA THR A 228 0.83 -10.53 2.00
C THR A 228 -0.10 -10.50 3.20
N GLU A 229 -0.80 -9.39 3.37
CA GLU A 229 -1.70 -9.13 4.48
C GLU A 229 -3.08 -8.69 3.97
N GLU A 230 -4.13 -9.23 4.58
CA GLU A 230 -5.48 -8.67 4.46
C GLU A 230 -5.58 -7.48 5.41
N LEU A 231 -5.84 -6.28 4.86
CA LEU A 231 -6.02 -5.08 5.69
C LEU A 231 -7.47 -4.90 6.09
N VAL A 232 -8.37 -5.00 5.10
CA VAL A 232 -9.78 -4.68 5.28
C VAL A 232 -10.65 -5.60 4.44
N GLU A 233 -11.46 -6.41 5.11
CA GLU A 233 -12.51 -7.19 4.48
C GLU A 233 -13.63 -6.28 3.93
N GLY A 234 -14.25 -6.68 2.82
CA GLY A 234 -15.44 -6.04 2.28
C GLY A 234 -15.13 -4.84 1.39
N VAL A 235 -13.88 -4.62 1.01
CA VAL A 235 -13.51 -3.66 -0.04
C VAL A 235 -13.68 -4.33 -1.39
N ARG A 236 -14.77 -4.00 -2.08
CA ARG A 236 -15.15 -4.62 -3.36
C ARG A 236 -14.36 -4.09 -4.54
N ASP A 237 -14.07 -2.80 -4.54
CA ASP A 237 -13.41 -2.12 -5.65
C ASP A 237 -12.56 -0.96 -5.12
N MET A 238 -11.44 -0.72 -5.79
CA MET A 238 -10.54 0.40 -5.58
C MET A 238 -10.24 1.03 -6.93
N GLN A 239 -10.47 2.34 -7.05
CA GLN A 239 -10.21 3.11 -8.25
C GLN A 239 -9.37 4.33 -7.90
N ILE A 240 -8.37 4.64 -8.72
CA ILE A 240 -7.33 5.60 -8.40
C ILE A 240 -7.11 6.56 -9.56
N THR A 241 -7.08 7.85 -9.23
CA THR A 241 -6.68 8.90 -10.17
C THR A 241 -5.49 9.69 -9.63
N TYR A 242 -4.61 10.09 -10.53
CA TYR A 242 -3.33 10.71 -10.23
C TYR A 242 -3.37 12.17 -10.68
N GLY A 243 -3.13 13.08 -9.75
CA GLY A 243 -2.94 14.50 -10.02
C GLY A 243 -1.55 14.75 -10.59
N VAL A 244 -1.46 15.05 -11.88
CA VAL A 244 -0.21 15.16 -12.63
C VAL A 244 0.10 16.62 -12.98
N ASP A 245 1.37 17.00 -12.79
CA ASP A 245 1.97 18.23 -13.31
C ASP A 245 2.52 17.99 -14.73
N THR A 246 1.79 18.45 -15.73
CA THR A 246 2.07 18.23 -17.15
C THR A 246 3.02 19.26 -17.75
N ASN A 247 3.16 20.45 -17.15
CA ASN A 247 3.98 21.55 -17.68
C ASN A 247 5.24 21.82 -16.84
N GLY A 248 5.35 21.18 -15.68
CA GLY A 248 6.50 21.18 -14.81
C GLY A 248 6.59 22.34 -13.82
N ASN A 249 5.50 23.05 -13.59
CA ASN A 249 5.43 24.19 -12.70
C ASN A 249 5.16 23.81 -11.23
N ARG A 250 5.13 22.51 -10.89
CA ARG A 250 4.78 21.95 -9.57
C ARG A 250 3.33 22.18 -9.15
N GLU A 251 2.43 22.38 -10.11
CA GLU A 251 0.99 22.45 -9.87
C GLU A 251 0.28 21.31 -10.60
N ILE A 252 -0.81 20.79 -10.01
CA ILE A 252 -1.61 19.75 -10.66
C ILE A 252 -2.39 20.40 -11.81
N ASN A 253 -2.25 19.85 -13.02
CA ASN A 253 -3.03 20.30 -14.18
C ASN A 253 -4.21 19.37 -14.46
N VAL A 254 -4.06 18.07 -14.22
CA VAL A 254 -5.07 17.06 -14.56
C VAL A 254 -5.09 15.92 -13.55
N PHE A 255 -6.28 15.34 -13.32
CA PHE A 255 -6.44 14.03 -12.68
C PHE A 255 -6.73 12.99 -13.75
N GLN A 256 -5.95 11.92 -13.78
CA GLN A 256 -6.02 10.90 -14.81
C GLN A 256 -5.76 9.50 -14.25
N THR A 257 -6.17 8.46 -14.97
CA THR A 257 -5.95 7.06 -14.56
C THR A 257 -4.51 6.64 -14.83
N ALA A 258 -4.06 5.54 -14.20
CA ALA A 258 -2.67 5.09 -14.27
C ALA A 258 -2.14 4.90 -15.71
N ASN A 259 -2.96 4.34 -16.60
CA ASN A 259 -2.60 4.11 -18.01
C ASN A 259 -2.39 5.39 -18.84
N GLN A 260 -2.77 6.56 -18.31
CA GLN A 260 -2.53 7.86 -18.94
C GLN A 260 -1.29 8.57 -18.36
N VAL A 261 -0.73 8.09 -17.24
CA VAL A 261 0.46 8.66 -16.60
C VAL A 261 1.70 8.23 -17.37
N THR A 262 2.33 9.19 -18.05
CA THR A 262 3.56 8.97 -18.83
C THR A 262 4.83 9.22 -18.01
N ASN A 263 4.74 10.04 -16.96
CA ASN A 263 5.86 10.32 -16.07
C ASN A 263 5.38 10.28 -14.60
N TRP A 264 5.75 9.22 -13.91
CA TRP A 264 5.39 9.01 -12.51
C TRP A 264 6.04 10.00 -11.55
N GLN A 265 7.17 10.61 -11.91
CA GLN A 265 7.83 11.66 -11.10
C GLN A 265 7.02 12.95 -11.06
N ARG A 266 6.13 13.18 -12.03
CA ARG A 266 5.24 14.35 -12.12
C ARG A 266 3.91 14.20 -11.37
N VAL A 267 3.68 13.06 -10.73
CA VAL A 267 2.49 12.86 -9.88
C VAL A 267 2.68 13.63 -8.57
N LEU A 268 1.77 14.56 -8.27
CA LEU A 268 1.81 15.40 -7.05
C LEU A 268 0.73 15.05 -6.04
N ALA A 269 -0.37 14.43 -6.47
CA ALA A 269 -1.42 13.94 -5.58
C ALA A 269 -2.03 12.64 -6.11
N ILE A 270 -2.65 11.88 -5.21
CA ILE A 270 -3.39 10.67 -5.53
C ILE A 270 -4.78 10.79 -4.92
N ARG A 271 -5.81 10.53 -5.72
CA ARG A 271 -7.17 10.36 -5.25
C ARG A 271 -7.53 8.89 -5.31
N VAL A 272 -7.86 8.33 -4.15
CA VAL A 272 -8.29 6.93 -4.01
C VAL A 272 -9.76 6.90 -3.67
N SER A 273 -10.52 6.08 -4.40
CA SER A 273 -11.93 5.81 -4.16
C SER A 273 -12.11 4.32 -3.89
N LEU A 274 -12.70 3.98 -2.74
CA LEU A 274 -13.00 2.61 -2.33
C LEU A 274 -14.51 2.39 -2.30
N LEU A 275 -14.98 1.29 -2.88
CA LEU A 275 -16.36 0.82 -2.73
C LEU A 275 -16.38 -0.31 -1.71
N LEU A 276 -16.96 -0.04 -0.55
CA LEU A 276 -17.12 -1.04 0.51
C LEU A 276 -18.52 -1.64 0.50
N GLN A 277 -18.61 -2.90 0.94
CA GLN A 277 -19.85 -3.66 1.06
C GLN A 277 -19.96 -4.30 2.45
N SER A 278 -21.19 -4.52 2.90
CA SER A 278 -21.44 -5.32 4.11
C SER A 278 -21.01 -6.78 3.90
N ASN A 279 -20.46 -7.42 4.93
CA ASN A 279 -20.03 -8.83 4.87
C ASN A 279 -21.19 -9.82 4.71
N ARG A 280 -22.42 -9.41 5.06
CA ARG A 280 -23.65 -10.19 4.85
C ARG A 280 -24.50 -9.57 3.75
N ASP A 281 -25.18 -10.45 3.02
CA ASP A 281 -26.22 -10.10 2.04
C ASP A 281 -27.59 -9.90 2.71
N PHE A 282 -28.57 -9.39 1.98
CA PHE A 282 -29.92 -9.07 2.47
C PHE A 282 -29.92 -8.04 3.61
N MET A 283 -29.03 -7.06 3.56
CA MET A 283 -29.04 -5.91 4.47
C MET A 283 -30.05 -4.84 4.00
N VAL A 284 -30.28 -4.76 2.69
CA VAL A 284 -31.24 -3.82 2.07
C VAL A 284 -32.38 -4.55 1.37
N ASP A 285 -33.48 -3.84 1.10
CA ASP A 285 -34.70 -4.43 0.54
C ASP A 285 -34.64 -4.73 -0.97
N ALA A 286 -33.77 -4.02 -1.68
CA ALA A 286 -33.49 -4.20 -3.10
C ALA A 286 -32.02 -3.86 -3.38
N PRO A 287 -31.46 -4.33 -4.50
CA PRO A 287 -30.15 -3.90 -4.99
C PRO A 287 -29.96 -2.39 -4.91
N MET A 288 -28.85 -1.96 -4.30
CA MET A 288 -28.54 -0.54 -4.09
C MET A 288 -27.73 0.00 -5.27
N THR A 289 -28.11 1.17 -5.79
CA THR A 289 -27.30 1.92 -6.74
C THR A 289 -26.40 2.91 -6.00
N VAL A 290 -25.10 2.89 -6.29
CA VAL A 290 -24.10 3.81 -5.74
C VAL A 290 -23.36 4.53 -6.86
N ALA A 291 -23.05 5.82 -6.65
CA ALA A 291 -22.18 6.56 -7.55
C ALA A 291 -20.71 6.23 -7.23
N PHE A 292 -20.02 5.56 -8.14
CA PHE A 292 -18.64 5.13 -7.98
C PHE A 292 -17.85 5.33 -9.28
N ASN A 293 -16.67 5.92 -9.17
CA ASN A 293 -15.80 6.23 -10.31
C ASN A 293 -16.51 6.98 -11.46
N GLY A 294 -17.33 7.97 -11.11
CA GLY A 294 -18.08 8.79 -12.08
C GLY A 294 -19.30 8.10 -12.72
N ASN A 295 -19.60 6.85 -12.37
CA ASN A 295 -20.70 6.07 -12.92
C ASN A 295 -21.65 5.59 -11.82
N ASN A 296 -22.89 5.24 -12.20
CA ASN A 296 -23.81 4.55 -11.31
C ASN A 296 -23.56 3.04 -11.38
N VAL A 297 -23.20 2.42 -10.27
CA VAL A 297 -22.98 0.99 -10.12
C VAL A 297 -24.15 0.40 -9.32
N THR A 298 -24.78 -0.66 -9.83
CA THR A 298 -25.87 -1.37 -9.13
C THR A 298 -25.50 -2.85 -9.03
N PRO A 299 -24.79 -3.27 -7.97
CA PRO A 299 -24.51 -4.68 -7.73
C PRO A 299 -25.81 -5.47 -7.61
N GLY A 300 -25.88 -6.69 -8.15
CA GLY A 300 -27.10 -7.49 -8.17
C GLY A 300 -27.53 -8.11 -6.83
N ASP A 301 -26.73 -7.94 -5.79
CA ASP A 301 -27.01 -8.44 -4.44
C ASP A 301 -27.72 -7.38 -3.59
N ARG A 302 -28.09 -7.74 -2.35
CA ARG A 302 -28.81 -6.90 -1.40
C ARG A 302 -27.91 -6.52 -0.22
N ARG A 303 -26.62 -6.32 -0.47
CA ARG A 303 -25.66 -5.80 0.50
C ARG A 303 -25.80 -4.30 0.67
N PHE A 304 -25.39 -3.79 1.82
CA PHE A 304 -25.22 -2.35 2.02
C PHE A 304 -23.90 -1.91 1.41
N TYR A 305 -23.90 -0.81 0.65
CA TYR A 305 -22.72 -0.28 -0.02
C TYR A 305 -22.42 1.15 0.40
N GLN A 306 -21.14 1.49 0.51
CA GLN A 306 -20.72 2.85 0.78
C GLN A 306 -19.40 3.16 0.09
N VAL A 307 -19.32 4.35 -0.51
CA VAL A 307 -18.11 4.84 -1.17
C VAL A 307 -17.33 5.75 -0.23
N PHE A 308 -16.03 5.51 -0.15
CA PHE A 308 -15.07 6.35 0.56
C PHE A 308 -14.11 6.94 -0.46
N THR A 309 -13.79 8.23 -0.34
CA THR A 309 -12.83 8.87 -1.24
C THR A 309 -11.95 9.83 -0.46
N THR A 310 -10.65 9.76 -0.74
CA THR A 310 -9.65 10.68 -0.19
C THR A 310 -8.76 11.20 -1.30
N THR A 311 -8.23 12.41 -1.15
CA THR A 311 -7.17 12.95 -2.03
C THR A 311 -5.99 13.33 -1.17
N VAL A 312 -4.82 12.76 -1.46
CA VAL A 312 -3.59 12.93 -0.68
C VAL A 312 -2.51 13.54 -1.57
N GLY A 313 -1.97 14.69 -1.15
CA GLY A 313 -0.78 15.28 -1.76
C GLY A 313 0.49 14.54 -1.33
N ILE A 314 1.42 14.34 -2.25
CA ILE A 314 2.69 13.65 -2.00
C ILE A 314 3.68 14.65 -1.43
N ARG A 315 3.86 14.61 -0.11
CA ARG A 315 4.64 15.61 0.63
C ARG A 315 6.07 15.78 0.12
N ASN A 316 6.71 14.69 -0.28
CA ASN A 316 8.10 14.71 -0.78
C ASN A 316 8.23 15.24 -2.22
N ARG A 317 7.14 15.68 -2.85
CA ARG A 317 7.12 16.29 -4.20
C ARG A 317 6.50 17.68 -4.24
N LEU A 318 5.84 18.09 -3.15
CA LEU A 318 5.29 19.42 -3.01
C LEU A 318 6.39 20.36 -2.46
N PRO A 319 6.38 21.64 -2.87
CA PRO A 319 7.31 22.65 -2.35
C PRO A 319 7.15 22.90 -0.85
#